data_AF-A0A955PNH4-F1
#
_entry.id   AF-A0A955PNH4-F1
#
_cell.length_a   1.000
_cell.length_b   1.000
_cell.length_c   1.000
_cell.angle_alpha   90.00
_cell.angle_beta   90.00
_cell.angle_gamma   90.00
#
_symmetry.space_group_name_H-M   'P 1'
#
loop_
_entity.id
_entity.type
_entity.pdbx_description
1 polymer ?
#
loop_
_entity_poly.entity_id
_entity_poly.type
_entity_poly.pdbx_seq_one_letter_code
_entity_poly.pdbx_strand_id
1 'polypeptide(L)'
;MSFLQDFHFIRPVWLLLIPVALGIWWMRRSIDDPFRAWRKVVDPELLAAMTLGEDTRSKWRGLVPLVAVLIGIIAVAGPTWRPEPSPFADDPAPAMVLLKADKTMDLSDLSPSRMERARLKVTDFAKARPGE
;
A
#
# COMPACT_ATOMS: atom_id res chain seq x y z
N MET A 1 15.11 14.65 9.27
CA MET A 1 15.14 13.24 9.73
C MET A 1 13.71 12.74 9.90
N SER A 2 12.97 12.57 8.81
CA SER A 2 11.56 12.10 8.82
C SER A 2 11.34 10.86 7.94
N PHE A 3 12.40 10.25 7.40
CA PHE A 3 12.34 9.10 6.48
C PHE A 3 11.58 7.87 7.04
N LEU A 4 11.53 7.71 8.36
CA LEU A 4 10.78 6.63 9.01
C LEU A 4 9.29 6.93 9.21
N GLN A 5 8.89 8.22 9.16
CA GLN A 5 7.49 8.62 9.35
C GLN A 5 6.66 8.41 8.08
N ASP A 6 7.29 8.51 6.91
CA ASP A 6 6.60 8.39 5.62
C ASP A 6 6.44 6.93 5.15
N PHE A 7 7.00 5.97 5.89
CA PHE A 7 6.87 4.55 5.57
C PHE A 7 5.46 4.06 5.86
N HIS A 8 4.78 3.59 4.80
CA HIS A 8 3.46 3.00 4.91
C HIS A 8 3.29 1.85 3.92
N PHE A 9 2.27 1.04 4.16
CA PHE A 9 1.84 0.00 3.22
C PHE A 9 0.60 0.49 2.49
N ILE A 10 0.58 0.37 1.15
CA ILE A 10 -0.60 0.72 0.33
C ILE A 10 -1.78 -0.18 0.69
N ARG A 11 -1.53 -1.46 1.03
CA ARG A 11 -2.57 -2.45 1.32
C ARG A 11 -2.23 -3.28 2.57
N PRO A 12 -2.38 -2.72 3.79
CA PRO A 12 -1.96 -3.39 5.02
C PRO A 12 -2.72 -4.70 5.31
N VAL A 13 -3.92 -4.87 4.75
CA VAL A 13 -4.76 -6.06 4.92
C VAL A 13 -4.05 -7.34 4.48
N TRP A 14 -3.13 -7.27 3.52
CA TRP A 14 -2.39 -8.44 3.03
C TRP A 14 -1.43 -9.03 4.08
N LEU A 15 -1.01 -8.24 5.08
CA LEU A 15 -0.19 -8.74 6.18
C LEU A 15 -0.94 -9.77 7.04
N LEU A 16 -2.28 -9.79 7.01
CA LEU A 16 -3.08 -10.84 7.66
C LEU A 16 -2.87 -12.23 7.05
N LEU A 17 -2.26 -12.33 5.87
CA LEU A 17 -1.88 -13.64 5.30
C LEU A 17 -0.62 -14.23 5.94
N ILE A 18 0.18 -13.46 6.66
CA ILE A 18 1.36 -13.95 7.37
C ILE A 18 1.00 -15.08 8.36
N PRO A 19 0.04 -14.90 9.30
CA PRO A 19 -0.33 -15.97 10.22
C PRO A 19 -0.92 -17.19 9.49
N VAL A 20 -1.62 -17.00 8.37
CA VAL A 20 -2.14 -18.09 7.54
C VAL A 20 -0.98 -18.89 6.92
N ALA A 21 0.02 -18.21 6.36
CA ALA A 21 1.21 -18.84 5.78
C ALA A 21 2.01 -19.62 6.84
N LEU A 22 2.18 -19.05 8.05
CA LEU A 22 2.81 -19.74 9.18
C LEU A 22 2.00 -20.97 9.62
N GLY A 23 0.67 -20.86 9.71
CA GLY A 23 -0.20 -21.97 10.07
C GLY A 23 -0.11 -23.14 9.08
N ILE A 24 -0.11 -22.84 7.78
CA ILE A 24 0.09 -23.86 6.73
C ILE A 24 1.47 -24.50 6.86
N TRP A 25 2.52 -23.71 7.07
CA TRP A 25 3.87 -24.24 7.25
C TRP A 25 4.00 -25.15 8.47
N TRP A 26 3.40 -24.78 9.60
CA TRP A 26 3.41 -25.58 10.83
C TRP A 26 2.64 -26.90 10.65
N MET A 27 1.50 -26.86 9.96
CA MET A 27 0.73 -28.07 9.65
C MET A 27 1.50 -29.00 8.71
N ARG A 28 2.16 -28.46 7.67
CA ARG A 28 2.99 -29.24 6.74
C ARG A 28 4.17 -29.90 7.44
N ARG A 29 4.85 -29.19 8.34
CA ARG A 29 5.94 -29.75 9.15
C ARG A 29 5.52 -30.98 9.96
N SER A 30 4.25 -31.07 10.34
CA SER A 30 3.68 -32.21 11.08
C SER A 30 3.31 -33.40 10.19
N ILE A 31 3.11 -33.16 8.89
CA ILE A 31 2.70 -34.15 7.88
C ILE A 31 3.92 -34.72 7.16
N ASP A 32 4.95 -33.90 6.92
CA ASP A 32 6.17 -34.24 6.19
C ASP A 32 7.14 -35.15 6.98
N ASP A 33 6.74 -35.76 8.10
CA ASP A 33 7.53 -36.81 8.79
C ASP A 33 7.19 -38.18 8.17
N PRO A 34 7.94 -38.64 7.16
CA PRO A 34 7.61 -39.85 6.39
C PRO A 34 7.79 -41.10 7.25
N PHE A 35 8.55 -40.98 8.34
CA PHE A 35 8.82 -42.04 9.29
C PHE A 35 7.83 -42.05 10.46
N ARG A 36 6.86 -41.13 10.53
CA ARG A 36 5.88 -41.07 11.64
C ARG A 36 5.05 -42.35 11.78
N ALA A 37 4.77 -43.04 10.68
CA ALA A 37 4.11 -44.35 10.70
C ALA A 37 5.06 -45.48 11.14
N TRP A 38 6.32 -45.43 10.69
CA TRP A 38 7.35 -46.43 11.00
C TRP A 38 7.84 -46.33 12.44
N ARG A 39 7.92 -45.12 13.00
CA ARG A 39 8.30 -44.83 14.39
C ARG A 39 7.29 -45.34 15.43
N LYS A 40 6.07 -45.71 14.99
CA LYS A 40 5.06 -46.38 15.83
C LYS A 40 5.21 -47.91 15.87
N VAL A 41 5.97 -48.48 14.92
CA VAL A 41 6.03 -49.93 14.70
C VAL A 41 7.47 -50.47 14.85
N VAL A 42 8.48 -49.64 14.65
CA VAL A 42 9.90 -50.00 14.63
C VAL A 42 10.64 -49.31 15.79
N ASP A 43 11.55 -50.07 16.42
CA ASP A 43 12.37 -49.62 17.54
C ASP A 43 13.19 -48.36 17.18
N PRO A 44 13.14 -47.27 17.98
CA PRO A 44 13.81 -46.01 17.68
C PRO A 44 15.32 -46.12 17.42
N GLU A 45 16.00 -47.10 18.04
CA GLU A 45 17.44 -47.31 17.88
C GLU A 45 17.80 -47.84 16.47
N LEU A 46 16.95 -48.71 15.91
CA LEU A 46 17.09 -49.24 14.55
C LEU A 46 16.70 -48.20 13.49
N LEU A 47 15.70 -47.37 13.79
CA LEU A 47 15.24 -46.31 12.90
C LEU A 47 16.31 -45.22 12.71
N ALA A 48 17.03 -44.87 13.78
CA ALA A 48 18.16 -43.94 13.73
C ALA A 48 19.34 -44.49 12.90
N ALA A 49 19.59 -45.80 12.96
CA ALA A 49 20.64 -46.45 12.17
C ALA A 49 20.30 -46.56 10.66
N MET A 50 19.00 -46.62 10.31
CA MET A 50 18.54 -46.62 8.91
C MET A 50 18.48 -45.21 8.28
N THR A 51 18.34 -44.16 9.10
CA THR A 51 18.44 -42.77 8.63
C THR A 51 19.91 -42.37 8.50
N LEU A 52 20.56 -42.72 7.39
CA LEU A 52 21.87 -42.18 7.05
C LEU A 52 21.75 -40.65 6.87
N GLY A 53 22.26 -39.91 7.85
CA GLY A 53 22.40 -38.46 7.82
C GLY A 53 21.09 -37.72 8.10
N GLU A 54 21.01 -37.07 9.26
CA GLU A 54 20.11 -35.93 9.42
C GLU A 54 20.56 -34.82 8.46
N ASP A 55 20.07 -34.92 7.23
CA ASP A 55 20.40 -34.02 6.14
C ASP A 55 19.89 -32.62 6.52
N THR A 56 20.82 -31.74 6.87
CA THR A 56 20.56 -30.30 6.99
C THR A 56 19.80 -29.76 5.77
N ARG A 57 19.98 -30.39 4.61
CA ARG A 57 19.24 -30.18 3.35
C ARG A 57 17.71 -30.31 3.49
N SER A 58 17.21 -31.16 4.39
CA SER A 58 15.78 -31.33 4.68
C SER A 58 15.17 -30.09 5.36
N LYS A 59 15.91 -29.46 6.29
CA LYS A 59 15.47 -28.24 7.00
C LYS A 59 15.32 -27.05 6.05
N TRP A 60 16.29 -26.87 5.13
CA TRP A 60 16.24 -25.80 4.12
C TRP A 60 15.09 -25.98 3.13
N ARG A 61 14.76 -27.22 2.76
CA ARG A 61 13.68 -27.54 1.82
C ARG A 61 12.30 -27.08 2.30
N GLY A 62 12.07 -27.05 3.62
CA GLY A 62 10.83 -26.52 4.22
C GLY A 62 10.85 -25.00 4.46
N LEU A 63 12.02 -24.38 4.59
CA LEU A 63 12.16 -22.95 4.90
C LEU A 63 12.13 -22.05 3.66
N VAL A 64 12.74 -22.49 2.55
CA VAL A 64 12.75 -21.74 1.28
C VAL A 64 11.35 -21.34 0.80
N PRO A 65 10.35 -22.23 0.72
CA PRO A 65 9.01 -21.84 0.27
C PRO A 65 8.32 -20.89 1.26
N LEU A 66 8.56 -21.03 2.56
CA LEU A 66 8.02 -20.10 3.56
C LEU A 66 8.55 -18.68 3.36
N VAL A 67 9.87 -18.54 3.19
CA VAL A 67 10.52 -17.25 2.97
C VAL A 67 10.03 -16.62 1.66
N ALA A 68 9.92 -17.40 0.59
CA ALA A 68 9.40 -16.92 -0.69
C ALA A 68 7.96 -16.38 -0.57
N VAL A 69 7.09 -17.09 0.16
CA VAL A 69 5.71 -16.65 0.41
C VAL A 69 5.69 -15.36 1.26
N LEU A 70 6.51 -15.27 2.31
CA LEU A 70 6.58 -14.07 3.15
C LEU A 70 7.05 -12.84 2.36
N ILE A 71 8.08 -13.00 1.53
CA ILE A 71 8.55 -11.94 0.63
C ILE A 71 7.43 -11.53 -0.34
N GLY A 72 6.69 -12.50 -0.89
CA GLY A 72 5.54 -12.24 -1.75
C GLY A 72 4.45 -11.44 -1.04
N ILE A 73 4.11 -11.79 0.20
CA ILE A 73 3.11 -11.06 1.00
C ILE A 73 3.55 -9.62 1.24
N ILE A 74 4.83 -9.40 1.60
CA ILE A 74 5.38 -8.06 1.81
C ILE A 74 5.35 -7.27 0.49
N ALA A 75 5.75 -7.87 -0.63
CA ALA A 75 5.71 -7.22 -1.94
C ALA A 75 4.28 -6.80 -2.33
N VAL A 76 3.29 -7.65 -2.09
CA VAL A 76 1.87 -7.36 -2.37
C VAL A 76 1.29 -6.32 -1.42
N ALA A 77 1.74 -6.27 -0.16
CA ALA A 77 1.33 -5.23 0.79
C ALA A 77 1.78 -3.82 0.34
N GLY A 78 2.78 -3.73 -0.55
CA GLY A 78 3.22 -2.51 -1.19
C GLY A 78 3.89 -1.54 -0.20
N PRO A 79 5.07 -1.89 0.35
CA PRO A 79 5.85 -0.97 1.18
C PRO A 79 6.28 0.23 0.34
N THR A 80 5.92 1.43 0.77
CA THR A 80 6.23 2.66 0.07
C THR A 80 6.63 3.76 1.06
N TRP A 81 7.54 4.62 0.59
CA TRP A 81 7.91 5.88 1.24
C TRP A 81 7.34 7.09 0.50
N ARG A 82 6.63 6.86 -0.61
CA ARG A 82 5.97 7.90 -1.40
C ARG A 82 4.49 7.89 -1.03
N PRO A 83 3.96 9.00 -0.49
CA PRO A 83 2.52 9.17 -0.35
C PRO A 83 1.86 8.97 -1.71
N GLU A 84 0.76 8.23 -1.76
CA GLU A 84 -0.11 8.18 -2.94
C GLU A 84 -0.49 9.62 -3.28
N PRO A 85 -0.21 10.12 -4.50
CA PRO A 85 -0.68 11.44 -4.90
C PRO A 85 -2.20 11.42 -4.82
N SER A 86 -2.76 12.27 -3.97
CA SER A 86 -4.21 12.40 -3.81
C SER A 86 -4.82 12.64 -5.20
N PRO A 87 -5.89 11.93 -5.58
CA PRO A 87 -6.57 12.17 -6.85
C PRO A 87 -7.14 13.59 -6.95
N PHE A 88 -7.20 14.34 -5.84
CA PHE A 88 -7.59 15.75 -5.79
C PHE A 88 -6.40 16.73 -5.82
N ALA A 89 -5.16 16.25 -5.81
CA ALA A 89 -3.98 17.11 -5.88
C ALA A 89 -3.85 17.76 -7.25
N ASP A 90 -4.29 17.07 -8.31
CA ASP A 90 -4.15 17.49 -9.70
C ASP A 90 -5.49 17.75 -10.41
N ASP A 91 -6.63 17.60 -9.74
CA ASP A 91 -7.94 17.83 -10.36
C ASP A 91 -8.30 19.33 -10.24
N PRO A 92 -8.35 20.10 -11.34
CA PRO A 92 -8.68 21.51 -11.28
C PRO A 92 -10.13 21.66 -10.83
N ALA A 93 -10.34 21.93 -9.53
CA ALA A 93 -11.66 22.08 -8.94
C ALA A 93 -12.52 23.06 -9.77
N PRO A 94 -13.71 22.67 -10.24
CA PRO A 94 -14.54 23.51 -11.08
C PRO A 94 -14.93 24.79 -10.33
N ALA A 95 -14.61 25.94 -10.90
CA ALA A 95 -14.88 27.25 -10.29
C ALA A 95 -16.05 27.93 -11.03
N MET A 96 -17.11 28.26 -10.29
CA MET A 96 -18.23 29.06 -10.78
C MET A 96 -18.14 30.47 -10.17
N VAL A 97 -18.14 31.49 -11.03
CA VAL A 97 -18.12 32.89 -10.60
C VAL A 97 -19.49 33.51 -10.83
N LEU A 98 -20.13 33.95 -9.76
CA LEU A 98 -21.41 34.67 -9.81
C LEU A 98 -21.14 36.17 -9.64
N LEU A 99 -21.53 36.95 -10.64
CA LEU A 99 -21.40 38.40 -10.61
C LEU A 99 -22.77 39.07 -10.43
N LYS A 100 -22.87 39.96 -9.45
CA LYS A 100 -24.04 40.81 -9.26
C LYS A 100 -24.05 41.90 -10.33
N ALA A 101 -25.19 42.09 -11.01
CA ALA A 101 -25.37 43.09 -12.07
C ALA A 101 -26.58 43.97 -11.79
N ASP A 102 -26.49 44.81 -10.77
CA ASP A 102 -27.49 45.84 -10.46
C ASP A 102 -26.94 47.26 -10.67
N LYS A 103 -27.82 48.27 -10.64
CA LYS A 103 -27.44 49.69 -10.81
C LYS A 103 -26.36 50.18 -9.84
N THR A 104 -26.20 49.49 -8.70
CA THR A 104 -25.15 49.83 -7.73
C THR A 104 -23.74 49.50 -8.21
N MET A 105 -23.62 48.67 -9.25
CA MET A 105 -22.34 48.30 -9.85
C MET A 105 -21.80 49.33 -10.84
N ASP A 106 -22.61 50.28 -11.31
CA ASP A 106 -22.17 51.39 -12.15
C ASP A 106 -21.58 52.56 -11.35
N LEU A 107 -21.58 52.46 -10.02
CA LEU A 107 -20.96 53.45 -9.15
C LEU A 107 -19.44 53.50 -9.39
N SER A 108 -18.90 54.72 -9.40
CA SER A 108 -17.49 55.04 -9.65
C SER A 108 -16.73 55.42 -8.38
N ASP A 109 -17.21 54.97 -7.22
CA ASP A 109 -16.46 55.05 -5.95
C ASP A 109 -15.11 54.31 -6.05
N LEU A 110 -15.04 53.33 -6.94
CA LEU A 110 -13.85 52.62 -7.35
C LEU A 110 -13.63 52.85 -8.86
N SER A 111 -12.63 53.66 -9.22
CA SER A 111 -12.32 53.93 -10.63
C SER A 111 -11.99 52.64 -11.40
N PRO A 112 -12.50 52.43 -12.63
CA PRO A 112 -13.44 53.28 -13.35
C PRO A 112 -14.91 53.10 -12.92
N SER A 113 -15.37 51.86 -12.71
CA SER A 113 -16.62 51.52 -12.01
C SER A 113 -16.47 50.18 -11.30
N ARG A 114 -17.34 49.89 -10.33
CA ARG A 114 -17.33 48.57 -9.64
C ARG A 114 -17.50 47.42 -10.62
N MET A 115 -18.36 47.58 -11.63
CA MET A 115 -18.58 46.59 -12.70
C MET A 115 -17.30 46.33 -13.50
N GLU A 116 -16.63 47.38 -13.94
CA GLU A 116 -15.38 47.25 -14.71
C GLU A 116 -14.27 46.60 -13.88
N ARG A 117 -14.14 46.96 -12.59
CA ARG A 117 -13.20 46.29 -11.69
C ARG A 117 -13.53 44.82 -11.48
N ALA A 118 -14.80 44.48 -11.33
CA ALA A 118 -15.20 43.09 -11.16
C ALA A 118 -14.85 42.28 -12.41
N ARG A 119 -15.09 42.82 -13.61
CA ARG A 119 -14.68 42.20 -14.88
C ARG A 119 -13.17 41.99 -14.97
N LEU A 120 -12.38 42.99 -14.60
CA LEU A 120 -10.92 42.87 -14.54
C LEU A 120 -10.51 41.77 -13.55
N LYS A 121 -11.11 41.73 -12.36
CA LYS A 121 -10.77 40.73 -11.35
C LYS A 121 -11.13 39.30 -11.76
N VAL A 122 -12.26 39.12 -12.45
CA VAL A 122 -12.65 37.82 -13.02
C VAL A 122 -11.69 37.41 -14.13
N THR A 123 -11.26 38.35 -14.97
CA THR A 123 -10.27 38.09 -16.03
C THR A 123 -8.92 37.71 -15.42
N ASP A 124 -8.48 38.41 -14.37
CA ASP A 124 -7.25 38.09 -13.64
C ASP A 124 -7.35 36.73 -12.94
N PHE A 125 -8.50 36.42 -12.35
CA PHE A 125 -8.78 35.10 -11.76
C PHE A 125 -8.71 33.99 -12.82
N ALA A 126 -9.28 34.22 -14.01
CA ALA A 126 -9.23 33.29 -15.13
C ALA A 126 -7.83 33.16 -15.75
N LYS A 127 -6.97 34.18 -15.66
CA LYS A 127 -5.56 34.10 -16.09
C LYS A 127 -4.68 33.38 -15.06
N ALA A 128 -4.93 33.61 -13.77
CA ALA A 128 -4.19 33.00 -12.68
C ALA A 128 -4.51 31.50 -12.52
N ARG A 129 -5.68 31.08 -13.00
CA ARG A 129 -5.99 29.67 -13.27
C ARG A 129 -5.83 29.42 -14.77
N PRO A 130 -4.64 29.04 -15.26
CA PRO A 130 -4.57 28.36 -16.55
C PRO A 130 -5.44 27.11 -16.42
N GLY A 131 -6.69 27.19 -16.88
CA GLY A 131 -7.41 26.01 -17.27
C GLY A 131 -6.59 25.37 -18.37
N GLU A 132 -6.33 24.08 -18.27
CA GLU A 132 -5.95 23.33 -19.46
C GLU A 132 -7.07 23.42 -20.51
#